data_AF-A0A381XFE8-F1
#
_entry.id   AF-A0A381XFE8-F1
#
_cell.length_a   1.000
_cell.length_b   1.000
_cell.length_c   1.000
_cell.angle_alpha   90.00
_cell.angle_beta   90.00
_cell.angle_gamma   90.00
#
_symmetry.space_group_name_H-M   'P 1'
#
loop_
_entity.id
_entity.type
_entity.pdbx_description
1 polymer ?
#
loop_
_entity_poly.entity_id
_entity_poly.type
_entity_poly.pdbx_seq_one_letter_code
_entity_poly.pdbx_strand_id
1 'polypeptide(L)'
;MANEPAFKLAVLEDVTIYNKAINKNIVMVTNSTLFATLKTISYMWKQDKANKNAIEIARQAGSLYDKFTSFSEDLLKVGNNINSTKNIYEEAMKKLTEGKDNLVRKSERLRELGAKTSKKIDSKLIDRAD
;
A
#
# COMPACT_ATOMS: atom_id res chain seq x y z
N MET A 1 -31.94 -23.23 -45.25
CA MET A 1 -32.51 -23.58 -43.92
C MET A 1 -33.06 -25.01 -43.93
N ALA A 2 -32.22 -26.02 -44.18
CA ALA A 2 -32.65 -27.43 -44.18
C ALA A 2 -32.26 -28.19 -42.89
N ASN A 3 -31.39 -27.59 -42.05
CA ASN A 3 -30.85 -28.20 -40.84
C ASN A 3 -31.80 -28.17 -39.64
N GLU A 4 -32.59 -27.11 -39.49
CA GLU A 4 -33.50 -26.96 -38.34
C GLU A 4 -34.75 -27.87 -38.43
N PRO A 5 -35.37 -28.09 -39.62
CA PRO A 5 -36.40 -29.12 -39.78
C PRO A 5 -35.88 -30.53 -39.52
N ALA A 6 -34.66 -30.85 -40.01
CA ALA A 6 -34.03 -32.15 -39.78
C ALA A 6 -33.72 -32.39 -38.29
N PHE A 7 -33.23 -31.37 -37.58
CA PHE A 7 -33.02 -31.41 -36.14
C PHE A 7 -34.34 -31.63 -35.37
N LYS A 8 -35.41 -30.91 -35.75
CA LYS A 8 -36.75 -31.11 -35.14
C LYS A 8 -37.25 -32.53 -35.34
N LEU A 9 -37.16 -33.07 -36.55
CA LEU A 9 -37.54 -34.46 -36.85
C LEU A 9 -36.74 -35.45 -36.01
N ALA A 10 -35.42 -35.29 -35.90
CA ALA A 10 -34.58 -36.16 -35.08
C ALA A 10 -34.97 -36.15 -33.59
N VAL A 11 -35.32 -34.98 -33.05
CA VAL A 11 -35.77 -34.85 -31.64
C VAL A 11 -37.17 -35.44 -31.43
N LEU A 12 -38.05 -35.36 -32.42
CA LEU A 12 -39.39 -35.97 -32.35
C LEU A 12 -39.32 -37.51 -32.38
N GLU A 13 -38.42 -38.06 -33.18
CA GLU A 13 -38.22 -39.52 -33.31
C GLU A 13 -37.48 -40.14 -32.10
N ASP A 14 -36.44 -39.47 -31.58
CA ASP A 14 -35.78 -39.89 -30.34
C ASP A 14 -35.73 -38.72 -29.34
N VAL A 15 -36.76 -38.63 -28.50
CA VAL A 15 -36.85 -37.61 -27.43
C VAL A 15 -35.71 -37.70 -26.41
N THR A 16 -35.00 -38.83 -26.34
CA THR A 16 -33.87 -39.04 -25.41
C THR A 16 -32.54 -38.54 -25.98
N ILE A 17 -32.47 -38.23 -27.28
CA ILE A 17 -31.24 -37.83 -27.96
C ILE A 17 -30.59 -36.60 -27.31
N TYR A 18 -31.41 -35.67 -26.82
CA TYR A 18 -30.95 -34.46 -26.13
C TYR A 18 -30.28 -34.78 -24.79
N ASN A 19 -30.91 -35.62 -23.97
CA ASN A 19 -30.36 -36.05 -22.69
C ASN A 19 -29.10 -36.91 -22.88
N LYS A 20 -29.07 -37.79 -23.90
CA LYS A 20 -27.87 -38.55 -24.27
C LYS A 20 -26.69 -37.64 -24.63
N ALA A 21 -26.94 -36.55 -25.36
CA ALA A 21 -25.92 -35.57 -25.72
C ALA A 21 -25.42 -34.79 -24.49
N ILE A 22 -26.33 -34.28 -23.65
CA ILE A 22 -25.95 -33.56 -22.41
C ILE A 22 -25.14 -34.44 -21.46
N ASN A 23 -25.52 -35.72 -21.29
CA ASN A 23 -24.75 -36.67 -20.48
C ASN A 23 -23.33 -36.92 -21.00
N LYS A 24 -23.06 -36.58 -22.27
CA LYS A 24 -21.75 -36.60 -22.90
C LYS A 24 -21.11 -35.21 -23.00
N ASN A 25 -21.65 -34.20 -22.32
CA ASN A 25 -21.23 -32.79 -22.38
C ASN A 25 -21.33 -32.16 -23.78
N ILE A 26 -22.29 -32.62 -24.60
CA ILE A 26 -22.55 -32.09 -25.93
C ILE A 26 -23.86 -31.31 -25.90
N VAL A 27 -23.78 -30.00 -26.17
CA VAL A 27 -24.96 -29.14 -26.33
C VAL A 27 -25.28 -29.01 -27.81
N MET A 28 -26.46 -29.46 -28.20
CA MET A 28 -26.94 -29.31 -29.57
C MET A 28 -27.55 -27.92 -29.77
N VAL A 29 -27.16 -27.25 -30.85
CA VAL A 29 -27.59 -25.88 -31.18
C VAL A 29 -28.12 -25.81 -32.60
N THR A 30 -29.16 -24.99 -32.83
CA THR A 30 -29.66 -24.64 -34.17
C THR A 30 -29.18 -23.24 -34.52
N ASN A 31 -29.41 -22.80 -35.76
CA ASN A 31 -29.10 -21.42 -36.18
C ASN A 31 -29.74 -20.38 -35.23
N SER A 32 -30.95 -20.66 -34.75
CA SER A 32 -31.71 -19.79 -33.84
C SER A 32 -31.15 -19.78 -32.41
N THR A 33 -30.57 -20.89 -31.93
CA THR A 33 -30.06 -20.99 -30.54
C THR A 33 -28.54 -20.81 -30.41
N LEU A 34 -27.81 -20.88 -31.52
CA LEU A 34 -26.35 -20.70 -31.55
C LEU A 34 -25.95 -19.33 -31.00
N PHE A 35 -26.58 -18.24 -31.49
CA PHE A 35 -26.22 -16.89 -31.06
C PHE A 35 -26.47 -16.68 -29.56
N ALA A 36 -27.61 -17.15 -29.05
CA ALA A 36 -27.91 -17.11 -27.61
C ALA A 36 -26.88 -17.90 -26.80
N THR A 37 -26.50 -19.09 -27.26
CA THR A 37 -25.49 -19.95 -26.62
C THR A 37 -24.11 -19.29 -26.59
N LEU A 38 -23.65 -18.72 -27.70
CA LEU A 38 -22.38 -17.99 -27.78
C LEU A 38 -22.38 -16.75 -26.87
N LYS A 39 -23.51 -16.03 -26.79
CA LYS A 39 -23.66 -14.88 -25.88
C LYS A 39 -23.59 -15.32 -24.42
N THR A 40 -24.18 -16.46 -24.07
CA THR A 40 -24.06 -17.05 -22.73
C THR A 40 -22.61 -17.41 -22.39
N ILE A 41 -21.88 -18.06 -23.30
CA ILE A 41 -20.45 -18.39 -23.11
C ILE A 41 -19.63 -17.10 -22.90
N SER A 42 -19.84 -16.09 -23.75
CA SER A 42 -19.16 -14.79 -23.63
C SER A 42 -19.44 -14.12 -22.29
N TYR A 43 -20.69 -14.14 -21.83
CA TYR A 43 -21.07 -13.62 -20.52
C TYR A 43 -20.41 -14.39 -19.38
N MET A 44 -20.37 -15.73 -19.43
CA MET A 44 -19.71 -16.56 -18.43
C MET A 44 -18.22 -16.27 -18.33
N TRP A 45 -17.52 -16.10 -19.46
CA TRP A 45 -16.10 -15.71 -19.45
C TRP A 45 -15.87 -14.31 -18.89
N LYS A 46 -16.74 -13.34 -19.21
CA LYS A 46 -16.66 -12.01 -18.63
C LYS A 46 -16.86 -12.06 -17.11
N GLN A 47 -17.81 -12.87 -16.65
CA GLN A 47 -18.09 -13.05 -15.22
C GLN A 47 -16.93 -13.73 -14.49
N ASP A 48 -16.36 -14.81 -15.05
CA ASP A 48 -15.19 -15.50 -14.49
C ASP A 48 -13.98 -14.56 -14.38
N LYS A 49 -13.70 -13.78 -15.45
CA LYS A 49 -12.63 -12.78 -15.43
C LYS A 49 -12.87 -11.71 -14.37
N ALA A 50 -14.10 -11.22 -14.22
CA ALA A 50 -14.45 -10.25 -13.19
C ALA A 50 -14.27 -10.83 -11.77
N ASN A 51 -14.67 -12.08 -11.53
CA ASN A 51 -14.47 -12.76 -10.25
C ASN A 51 -12.98 -12.91 -9.93
N LYS A 52 -12.17 -13.40 -10.88
CA LYS A 52 -10.71 -13.54 -10.71
C LYS A 52 -10.05 -12.21 -10.38
N ASN A 53 -10.43 -11.15 -11.10
CA ASN A 53 -9.93 -9.80 -10.83
C ASN A 53 -10.36 -9.31 -9.44
N ALA A 54 -11.61 -9.54 -9.03
CA ALA A 54 -12.08 -9.12 -7.71
C ALA A 54 -11.31 -9.80 -6.57
N ILE A 55 -11.00 -11.10 -6.71
CA ILE A 55 -10.18 -11.84 -5.76
C ILE A 55 -8.76 -11.26 -5.68
N GLU A 56 -8.12 -11.00 -6.83
CA GLU A 56 -6.78 -10.40 -6.85
C GLU A 56 -6.77 -8.98 -6.31
N ILE A 57 -7.78 -8.17 -6.60
CA ILE A 57 -7.93 -6.82 -6.03
C ILE A 57 -8.04 -6.91 -4.51
N ALA A 58 -8.88 -7.79 -3.97
CA ALA A 58 -9.02 -7.96 -2.52
C ALA A 58 -7.70 -8.38 -1.86
N ARG A 59 -6.97 -9.32 -2.47
CA ARG A 59 -5.65 -9.77 -1.99
C ARG A 59 -4.64 -8.62 -1.98
N GLN A 60 -4.56 -7.85 -3.07
CA GLN A 60 -3.64 -6.71 -3.18
C GLN A 60 -4.03 -5.57 -2.23
N ALA A 61 -5.33 -5.30 -2.07
CA ALA A 61 -5.83 -4.28 -1.14
C ALA A 61 -5.47 -4.61 0.31
N GLY A 62 -5.62 -5.88 0.73
CA GLY A 62 -5.19 -6.33 2.06
C GLY A 62 -3.70 -6.11 2.28
N SER A 63 -2.86 -6.59 1.34
CA SER A 63 -1.41 -6.40 1.45
C SER A 63 -0.98 -4.92 1.43
N LEU A 64 -1.67 -4.08 0.66
CA LEU A 64 -1.44 -2.64 0.63
C LEU A 64 -1.78 -2.00 1.97
N TYR A 65 -2.91 -2.37 2.58
CA TYR A 65 -3.34 -1.86 3.87
C TYR A 65 -2.33 -2.19 4.97
N ASP A 66 -1.88 -3.44 5.04
CA ASP A 66 -0.88 -3.86 6.03
C ASP A 66 0.44 -3.08 5.90
N LYS A 67 0.92 -2.90 4.66
CA LYS A 67 2.12 -2.11 4.39
C LYS A 67 1.94 -0.63 4.74
N PHE A 68 0.78 -0.06 4.42
CA PHE A 68 0.47 1.32 4.75
C PHE A 68 0.46 1.55 6.26
N THR A 69 -0.16 0.65 7.03
CA THR A 69 -0.19 0.72 8.49
C THR A 69 1.22 0.59 9.07
N SER A 70 2.00 -0.40 8.64
CA SER A 70 3.39 -0.59 9.09
C SER A 70 4.25 0.65 8.82
N PHE A 71 4.13 1.22 7.62
CA PHE A 71 4.84 2.45 7.26
C PHE A 71 4.40 3.66 8.09
N SER A 72 3.10 3.78 8.40
CA SER A 72 2.58 4.84 9.25
C SER A 72 3.13 4.75 10.67
N GLU A 73 3.24 3.54 11.23
CA GLU A 73 3.87 3.30 12.53
C GLU A 73 5.35 3.72 12.55
N ASP A 74 6.09 3.41 11.48
CA ASP A 74 7.49 3.81 11.36
C ASP A 74 7.63 5.34 11.31
N LEU A 75 6.74 6.04 10.61
CA LEU A 75 6.72 7.50 10.61
C LEU A 75 6.39 8.09 11.98
N LEU A 76 5.46 7.49 12.74
CA LEU A 76 5.16 7.91 14.10
C LEU A 76 6.39 7.73 15.02
N LYS A 77 7.11 6.61 14.90
CA LYS A 77 8.36 6.38 15.64
C LYS A 77 9.42 7.43 15.30
N VAL A 78 9.59 7.76 14.02
CA VAL A 78 10.51 8.81 13.59
C VAL A 78 10.14 10.16 14.21
N GLY A 79 8.85 10.53 14.20
CA GLY A 79 8.38 11.76 14.83
C GLY A 79 8.73 11.84 16.33
N ASN A 80 8.54 10.74 17.06
CA ASN A 80 8.91 10.64 18.47
C ASN A 80 10.42 10.76 18.71
N ASN A 81 11.24 10.13 17.84
CA ASN A 81 12.69 10.22 17.93
C ASN A 81 13.22 11.62 17.63
N ILE A 82 12.58 12.35 16.69
CA ILE A 82 12.92 13.75 16.41
C ILE A 82 12.64 14.61 17.65
N ASN A 83 11.48 14.45 18.28
CA ASN A 83 11.15 15.19 19.51
C ASN A 83 12.14 14.86 20.64
N SER A 84 12.49 13.59 20.82
CA SER A 84 13.46 13.16 21.82
C SER A 84 14.84 13.77 21.56
N THR A 85 15.29 13.75 20.30
CA THR A 85 16.56 14.34 19.88
C THR A 85 16.57 15.85 20.11
N LYS A 86 15.47 16.53 19.79
CA LYS A 86 15.29 17.96 20.04
C LYS A 86 15.39 18.28 21.53
N ASN A 87 14.74 17.51 22.40
CA ASN A 87 14.81 17.71 23.85
C ASN A 87 16.24 17.53 24.37
N ILE A 88 16.94 16.47 23.94
CA ILE A 88 18.34 16.21 24.31
C ILE A 88 19.24 17.38 23.85
N TYR A 89 19.02 17.86 22.62
CA TYR A 89 19.74 19.02 22.08
C TYR A 89 19.46 20.28 22.92
N GLU A 90 18.21 20.56 23.27
CA GLU A 90 17.84 21.71 24.09
C GLU A 90 18.46 21.63 25.49
N GLU A 91 18.46 20.46 26.13
CA GLU A 91 19.14 20.25 27.42
C GLU A 91 20.65 20.45 27.33
N ALA A 92 21.28 19.98 26.24
CA ALA A 92 22.70 20.21 26.01
C ALA A 92 23.02 21.70 25.80
N MET A 93 22.18 22.39 25.02
CA MET A 93 22.31 23.84 24.81
C MET A 93 22.09 24.61 26.10
N LYS A 94 21.15 24.20 26.96
CA LYS A 94 20.97 24.79 28.30
C LYS A 94 22.24 24.68 29.13
N LYS A 95 22.89 23.52 29.17
CA LYS A 95 24.17 23.35 29.90
C LYS A 95 25.30 24.19 29.29
N LEU A 96 25.28 24.39 27.98
CA LEU A 96 26.28 25.16 27.26
C LEU A 96 26.15 26.67 27.52
N THR A 97 24.93 27.21 27.40
CA THR A 97 24.68 28.66 27.34
C THR A 97 23.79 29.21 28.46
N GLU A 98 22.98 28.40 29.14
CA GLU A 98 22.00 28.91 30.12
C GLU A 98 22.44 28.67 31.58
N GLY A 99 22.06 29.60 32.46
CA GLY A 99 22.35 29.53 33.90
C GLY A 99 23.64 30.26 34.31
N LYS A 100 23.77 30.55 35.61
CA LYS A 100 24.88 31.35 36.17
C LYS A 100 26.27 30.75 35.98
N ASP A 101 26.34 29.43 35.80
CA ASP A 101 27.59 28.67 35.80
C ASP A 101 27.76 27.83 34.52
N ASN A 102 27.21 28.33 33.40
CA ASN A 102 27.25 27.67 32.10
C ASN A 102 28.67 27.56 31.52
N LEU A 103 28.85 26.61 30.61
CA LEU A 103 30.18 26.27 30.08
C LEU A 103 30.81 27.42 29.28
N VAL A 104 30.03 28.20 28.54
CA VAL A 104 30.53 29.36 27.79
C VAL A 104 31.09 30.41 28.75
N ARG A 105 30.31 30.85 29.74
CA ARG A 105 30.76 31.84 30.74
C ARG A 105 31.97 31.37 31.54
N LYS A 106 32.01 30.09 31.95
CA LYS A 106 33.18 29.52 32.63
C LYS A 106 34.44 29.59 31.77
N SER A 107 34.32 29.19 30.51
CA SER A 107 35.44 29.13 29.58
C SER A 107 35.94 30.53 29.23
N GLU A 108 35.03 31.48 28.99
CA GLU A 108 35.38 32.88 28.72
C GLU A 108 36.05 33.54 29.94
N ARG A 109 35.52 33.34 31.15
CA ARG A 109 36.13 33.83 32.39
C ARG A 109 37.54 33.29 32.60
N LEU A 110 37.79 32.00 32.32
CA LEU A 110 39.14 31.44 32.39
C LEU A 110 40.10 32.09 31.39
N ARG A 111 39.62 32.40 30.18
CA ARG A 111 40.40 33.14 29.18
C ARG A 111 40.72 34.55 29.67
N GLU A 112 39.75 35.27 30.25
CA GLU A 112 39.95 36.61 30.83
C GLU A 112 40.96 36.61 31.99
N LEU A 113 40.99 35.52 32.78
CA LEU A 113 41.97 35.33 33.85
C LEU A 113 43.38 34.94 33.34
N GLY A 114 43.59 34.85 32.01
CA GLY A 114 44.90 34.65 31.40
C GLY A 114 45.19 33.24 30.93
N ALA A 115 44.19 32.35 30.83
CA ALA A 115 44.38 31.05 30.19
C ALA A 115 44.80 31.23 28.72
N LYS A 116 45.91 30.58 28.31
CA LYS A 116 46.39 30.64 26.93
C LYS A 116 45.47 29.85 26.00
N THR A 117 44.67 30.55 25.20
CA THR A 117 43.77 29.96 24.19
C THR A 117 44.15 30.41 22.78
N SER A 118 44.23 29.49 21.82
CA SER A 118 44.53 29.81 20.42
C SER A 118 43.29 30.14 19.57
N LYS A 119 42.08 29.80 20.06
CA LYS A 119 40.80 30.02 19.40
C LYS A 119 39.81 30.71 20.35
N LYS A 120 38.87 31.46 19.78
CA LYS A 120 37.79 32.15 20.51
C LYS A 120 36.47 31.39 20.33
N ILE A 121 35.61 31.44 21.35
CA ILE A 121 34.24 30.93 21.26
C ILE A 121 33.44 31.82 20.28
N ASP A 122 32.51 31.20 19.55
CA ASP A 122 31.62 31.91 18.63
C ASP A 122 30.83 33.00 19.36
N SER A 123 30.81 34.22 18.82
CA SER A 123 30.11 35.36 19.42
C SER A 123 28.62 35.08 19.63
N LYS A 124 27.98 34.32 18.74
CA LYS A 124 26.56 33.95 18.90
C LYS A 124 26.30 33.12 20.16
N LEU A 125 27.28 32.33 20.60
CA LEU A 125 27.17 31.54 21.82
C LEU A 125 27.45 32.38 23.06
N ILE A 126 28.32 33.38 22.95
CA ILE A 126 28.58 34.35 24.02
C ILE A 126 27.34 35.22 24.22
N ASP A 127 26.81 35.83 23.16
CA ASP A 127 25.62 36.68 23.19
C ASP A 127 24.39 35.93 23.74
N ARG A 128 24.26 34.65 23.39
CA ARG A 128 23.18 33.78 23.90
C ARG A 128 23.38 33.40 25.36
N ALA A 129 24.63 33.39 25.82
CA ALA A 129 24.98 33.00 27.17
C ALA A 129 24.98 34.18 28.15
N ASP A 130 24.99 35.43 27.70
CA ASP A 130 24.95 36.66 28.53
C ASP A 130 23.56 36.95 29.13
#